data_AF-A0A1F7YHV6-F1
#
_entry.id   AF-A0A1F7YHV6-F1
#
_cell.length_a   1.000
_cell.length_b   1.000
_cell.length_c   1.000
_cell.angle_alpha   90.00
_cell.angle_beta   90.00
_cell.angle_gamma   90.00
#
_symmetry.space_group_name_H-M   'P 1'
#
loop_
_entity.id
_entity.type
_entity.pdbx_description
1 polymer ?
#
loop_
_entity_poly.entity_id
_entity_poly.type
_entity_poly.pdbx_seq_one_letter_code
_entity_poly.pdbx_strand_id
1 'polypeptide(L)'
;MSIDKITIAEAAKILGVNKKTLMRWDALGKFPSEREALSGIRYYDKADVLNHAVWFKLRKKHKENLRELDVIRKEVDKYIVTQPLGPFDKPHFHKLEDMAKAFDNLHKWEREHKKILEEYSTLPLGFHAKVDPDF
;
A
#
# COMPACT_ATOMS: atom_id res chain seq x y z
N MET A 1 -10.51 -5.74 27.85
CA MET A 1 -9.18 -5.95 27.25
C MET A 1 -8.20 -5.03 27.95
N SER A 2 -7.08 -5.54 28.46
CA SER A 2 -6.02 -4.68 28.98
C SER A 2 -5.38 -3.95 27.80
N ILE A 3 -5.46 -2.61 27.75
CA ILE A 3 -4.83 -1.81 26.70
C ILE A 3 -3.35 -1.75 27.06
N ASP A 4 -2.51 -2.49 26.35
CA ASP A 4 -1.06 -2.46 26.51
C ASP A 4 -0.55 -1.11 25.96
N LYS A 5 -0.24 -0.19 26.87
CA LYS A 5 0.16 1.18 26.53
C LYS A 5 1.67 1.29 26.42
N ILE A 6 2.15 1.84 25.31
CA ILE A 6 3.57 2.09 25.08
C ILE A 6 3.87 3.58 24.93
N THR A 7 5.09 3.96 25.29
CA THR A 7 5.54 5.34 25.20
C THR A 7 5.79 5.75 23.74
N ILE A 8 5.86 7.07 23.51
CA ILE A 8 6.24 7.61 22.19
C ILE A 8 7.58 7.07 21.67
N ALA A 9 8.51 6.75 22.56
CA ALA A 9 9.83 6.26 22.18
C ALA A 9 9.76 4.83 21.63
N GLU A 10 8.99 3.97 22.29
CA GLU A 10 8.76 2.59 21.86
C GLU A 10 7.95 2.55 20.58
N ALA A 11 6.88 3.35 20.50
CA ALA A 11 6.06 3.46 19.29
C ALA A 11 6.90 3.90 18.09
N ALA A 12 7.74 4.94 18.24
CA ALA A 12 8.63 5.41 17.19
C ALA A 12 9.61 4.31 16.72
N LYS A 13 10.14 3.50 17.65
CA LYS A 13 11.03 2.38 17.33
C LYS A 13 10.31 1.29 16.54
N ILE A 14 9.09 0.93 16.93
CA ILE A 14 8.28 -0.09 16.22
C ILE A 14 7.91 0.37 14.81
N LEU A 15 7.53 1.64 14.67
CA LEU A 15 7.14 2.24 13.39
C LEU A 15 8.34 2.57 12.48
N GLY A 16 9.56 2.56 13.01
CA GLY A 16 10.78 2.92 12.26
C GLY A 16 10.84 4.40 11.89
N VAL A 17 10.22 5.29 12.69
CA VAL A 17 10.18 6.74 12.46
C VAL A 17 10.84 7.49 13.61
N ASN A 18 11.21 8.76 13.37
CA ASN A 18 11.70 9.62 14.44
C ASN A 18 10.55 10.03 15.38
N LYS A 19 10.82 10.19 16.69
CA LYS A 19 9.86 10.69 17.68
C LYS A 19 9.23 12.02 17.24
N LYS A 20 10.01 12.94 16.65
CA LYS A 20 9.49 14.21 16.11
C LYS A 20 8.44 14.01 15.01
N THR A 21 8.62 13.01 14.15
CA THR A 21 7.64 12.66 13.11
C THR A 21 6.35 12.16 13.74
N LEU A 22 6.46 11.30 14.75
CA LEU A 22 5.29 10.78 15.47
C LEU A 22 4.53 11.89 16.21
N MET A 23 5.24 12.83 16.85
CA MET A 23 4.63 14.03 17.45
C MET A 23 3.92 14.92 16.42
N ARG A 24 4.46 15.03 15.21
CA ARG A 24 3.81 15.77 14.13
C ARG A 24 2.53 15.07 13.66
N TRP A 25 2.53 13.74 13.59
CA TRP A 25 1.33 12.98 13.24
C TRP A 25 0.24 13.09 14.30
N ASP A 26 0.61 13.05 15.58
CA ASP A 26 -0.26 13.33 16.74
C ASP A 26 -0.88 14.73 16.62
N ALA A 27 -0.05 15.76 16.38
CA ALA A 27 -0.50 17.15 16.21
C ALA A 27 -1.43 17.36 14.99
N LEU A 28 -1.25 16.56 13.93
CA LEU A 28 -2.10 16.58 12.73
C LEU A 28 -3.35 15.70 12.87
N GLY A 29 -3.55 15.03 14.01
CA GLY A 29 -4.66 14.10 14.22
C GLY A 29 -4.59 12.80 13.42
N LYS A 30 -3.47 12.54 12.72
CA LYS A 30 -3.28 11.33 11.88
C LYS A 30 -2.96 10.09 12.69
N PHE A 31 -2.33 10.27 13.85
CA PHE A 31 -2.00 9.18 14.76
C PHE A 31 -2.09 9.69 16.20
N PRO A 32 -3.32 9.85 16.73
CA PRO A 32 -3.56 10.49 18.01
C PRO A 32 -3.02 9.65 19.17
N SER A 33 -2.38 10.31 20.13
CA SER A 33 -1.92 9.72 21.39
C SER A 33 -2.91 9.96 22.53
N GLU A 34 -2.96 9.03 23.48
CA GLU A 34 -3.60 9.28 24.76
C GLU A 34 -2.62 9.98 25.70
N ARG A 35 -3.10 10.99 26.42
CA ARG A 35 -2.29 11.70 27.42
C ARG A 35 -2.71 11.28 28.81
N GLU A 36 -1.74 10.93 29.64
CA GLU A 36 -1.99 10.70 31.06
C GLU A 36 -2.29 12.03 31.75
N ALA A 37 -3.34 12.07 32.57
CA ALA A 37 -3.86 13.29 33.18
C ALA A 37 -2.87 13.98 34.15
N LEU A 38 -1.98 13.20 34.79
CA LEU A 38 -1.07 13.69 35.82
C LEU A 38 0.30 14.10 35.28
N SER A 39 0.85 13.34 34.34
CA SER A 39 2.22 13.53 33.83
C SER A 39 2.28 14.24 32.47
N GLY A 40 1.17 14.27 31.72
CA GLY A 40 1.11 14.75 30.35
C GLY A 40 1.90 13.87 29.35
N ILE A 41 2.35 12.69 29.77
CA ILE A 41 3.08 11.75 28.90
C ILE A 41 2.13 11.17 27.86
N ARG A 42 2.65 11.04 26.62
CA ARG A 42 1.94 10.44 25.49
C ARG A 42 2.11 8.93 25.48
N TYR A 43 0.98 8.24 25.47
CA TYR A 43 0.88 6.81 25.34
C TYR A 43 0.14 6.43 24.06
N TYR A 44 0.52 5.30 23.50
CA TYR A 44 -0.11 4.71 22.33
C TYR A 44 -0.55 3.30 22.67
N ASP A 45 -1.66 2.86 22.09
CA ASP A 45 -2.03 1.46 22.10
C ASP A 45 -1.02 0.67 21.26
N LYS A 46 -0.36 -0.29 21.89
CA LYS A 46 0.63 -1.15 21.23
C LYS A 46 0.03 -1.94 20.08
N ALA A 47 -1.20 -2.42 20.21
CA ALA A 47 -1.86 -3.17 19.15
C ALA A 47 -2.06 -2.28 17.92
N ASP A 48 -2.54 -1.06 18.13
CA ASP A 48 -2.72 -0.07 17.07
C ASP A 48 -1.39 0.28 16.39
N VAL A 49 -0.32 0.49 17.17
CA VAL A 49 1.02 0.76 16.64
C VAL A 49 1.53 -0.40 15.77
N LEU A 50 1.33 -1.64 16.19
CA LEU A 50 1.73 -2.82 15.42
C LEU A 50 0.95 -2.94 14.11
N ASN A 51 -0.36 -2.69 14.14
CA ASN A 51 -1.19 -2.70 12.93
C ASN A 51 -0.74 -1.62 11.95
N HIS A 52 -0.40 -0.42 12.43
CA HIS A 52 0.17 0.64 11.60
C HIS A 52 1.52 0.25 11.00
N ALA A 53 2.38 -0.44 11.76
CA ALA A 53 3.66 -0.92 11.25
C ALA A 53 3.48 -1.93 10.09
N VAL A 54 2.52 -2.84 10.21
CA VAL A 54 2.15 -3.78 9.13
C VAL A 54 1.61 -3.00 7.94
N TRP A 55 0.66 -2.10 8.16
CA TRP A 55 0.06 -1.30 7.09
C TRP A 55 1.09 -0.44 6.35
N PHE A 56 2.05 0.19 7.03
CA PHE A 56 3.11 0.96 6.36
C PHE A 56 3.95 0.09 5.42
N LYS A 57 4.28 -1.14 5.83
CA LYS A 57 5.01 -2.09 4.98
C LYS A 57 4.18 -2.49 3.76
N LEU A 58 2.91 -2.82 3.98
CA LEU A 58 1.98 -3.18 2.90
C LEU A 58 1.78 -2.02 1.92
N ARG A 59 1.61 -0.79 2.43
CA ARG A 59 1.45 0.41 1.61
C ARG A 59 2.67 0.68 0.74
N LYS A 60 3.87 0.49 1.30
CA LYS A 60 5.12 0.60 0.53
C LYS A 60 5.17 -0.46 -0.59
N LYS A 61 4.96 -1.73 -0.25
CA LYS A 61 4.93 -2.86 -1.20
C LYS A 61 3.89 -2.64 -2.29
N HIS A 62 2.69 -2.21 -1.92
CA HIS A 62 1.60 -1.93 -2.85
C HIS A 62 1.95 -0.78 -3.81
N LYS A 63 2.55 0.30 -3.30
CA LYS A 63 2.99 1.43 -4.14
C LYS A 63 4.06 1.02 -5.15
N GLU A 64 5.01 0.18 -4.75
CA GLU A 64 6.04 -0.37 -5.64
C GLU A 64 5.40 -1.26 -6.71
N ASN A 65 4.51 -2.16 -6.30
CA ASN A 65 3.74 -3.00 -7.23
C ASN A 65 2.94 -2.16 -8.24
N LEU A 66 2.25 -1.10 -7.82
CA LEU A 66 1.51 -0.22 -8.74
C LEU A 66 2.41 0.54 -9.72
N ARG A 67 3.67 0.84 -9.35
CA ARG A 67 4.63 1.45 -10.28
C ARG A 67 5.06 0.48 -11.37
N GLU A 68 5.23 -0.80 -11.03
CA GLU A 68 5.53 -1.84 -12.01
C GLU A 68 4.39 -2.02 -13.02
N LEU A 69 3.14 -1.87 -12.57
CA LEU A 69 1.97 -1.98 -13.43
C LEU A 69 1.99 -0.98 -14.59
N ASP A 70 2.40 0.27 -14.35
CA ASP A 70 2.45 1.30 -15.40
C ASP A 70 3.40 0.89 -16.53
N VAL A 71 4.54 0.31 -16.20
CA VAL A 71 5.51 -0.21 -17.18
C VAL A 71 4.94 -1.42 -17.92
N ILE A 72 4.33 -2.36 -17.20
CA ILE A 72 3.75 -3.58 -17.80
C ILE A 72 2.60 -3.23 -18.73
N ARG A 73 1.71 -2.31 -18.32
CA ARG A 73 0.57 -1.87 -19.15
C ARG A 73 1.05 -1.22 -20.44
N LYS A 74 2.05 -0.33 -20.38
CA LYS A 74 2.65 0.26 -21.59
C LYS A 74 3.21 -0.78 -22.56
N GLU A 75 3.70 -1.91 -22.06
CA GLU A 75 4.15 -3.01 -22.91
C GLU A 75 2.97 -3.81 -23.49
N VAL A 76 1.96 -4.13 -22.67
CA VAL A 76 0.77 -4.89 -23.10
C VAL A 76 -0.08 -4.10 -24.09
N ASP A 77 -0.27 -2.80 -23.87
CA ASP A 77 -1.09 -1.91 -24.69
C ASP A 77 -0.57 -1.81 -26.13
N LYS A 78 0.72 -2.11 -26.38
CA LYS A 78 1.27 -2.22 -27.74
C LYS A 78 0.57 -3.29 -28.58
N TYR A 79 0.06 -4.33 -27.93
CA TYR A 79 -0.56 -5.49 -28.59
C TYR A 79 -2.08 -5.43 -28.60
N ILE A 80 -2.70 -4.46 -27.90
CA ILE A 80 -4.15 -4.29 -27.88
C ILE A 80 -4.55 -3.44 -29.08
N VAL A 81 -5.29 -4.04 -30.00
CA VAL A 81 -5.89 -3.30 -31.13
C VAL A 81 -7.07 -2.49 -30.60
N THR A 82 -6.86 -1.19 -30.41
CA THR A 82 -7.89 -0.27 -29.88
C THR A 82 -8.74 0.38 -30.97
N GLN A 83 -8.29 0.34 -32.23
CA GLN A 83 -9.01 0.90 -33.38
C GLN A 83 -9.09 -0.13 -34.51
N PRO A 84 -10.24 -0.26 -35.19
CA PRO A 84 -10.35 -1.11 -36.36
C PRO A 84 -9.46 -0.56 -37.48
N LEU A 85 -8.83 -1.46 -38.24
CA LEU A 85 -8.03 -1.09 -39.40
C LEU A 85 -8.92 -0.41 -40.44
N GLY A 86 -8.49 0.74 -40.95
CA GLY A 86 -9.13 1.40 -42.08
C GLY A 86 -8.90 0.63 -43.39
N PRO A 87 -9.62 0.97 -44.48
CA PRO A 87 -9.56 0.27 -45.75
C PRO A 87 -8.17 0.29 -46.42
N PHE A 88 -7.32 1.24 -46.04
CA PHE A 88 -5.98 1.46 -46.59
C PHE A 88 -4.87 1.24 -45.56
N ASP A 89 -5.21 0.92 -44.32
CA ASP A 89 -4.23 0.71 -43.27
C ASP A 89 -3.56 -0.65 -43.44
N LYS A 90 -2.23 -0.66 -43.31
CA LYS A 90 -1.47 -1.91 -43.33
C LYS A 90 -1.48 -2.51 -41.92
N PRO A 91 -1.86 -3.79 -41.76
CA PRO A 91 -1.79 -4.45 -40.47
C PRO A 91 -0.34 -4.48 -39.97
N HIS A 92 -0.14 -4.07 -38.72
CA HIS A 92 1.12 -4.27 -38.03
C HIS A 92 1.07 -5.59 -37.26
N PHE A 93 2.04 -6.47 -37.51
CA PHE A 93 2.13 -7.77 -36.87
C PHE A 93 3.23 -7.75 -35.81
N HIS A 94 2.85 -8.14 -34.59
CA HIS A 94 3.79 -8.37 -33.51
C HIS A 94 4.21 -9.83 -33.47
N LYS A 95 5.41 -10.11 -32.93
CA LYS A 95 5.82 -11.48 -32.68
C LYS A 95 5.01 -12.06 -31.53
N LEU A 96 4.52 -13.28 -31.71
CA LEU A 96 3.73 -13.98 -30.69
C LEU A 96 4.51 -14.14 -29.38
N GLU A 97 5.82 -14.40 -29.45
CA GLU A 97 6.70 -14.55 -28.28
C GLU A 97 6.76 -13.27 -27.43
N ASP A 98 6.88 -12.11 -28.08
CA ASP A 98 6.95 -10.81 -27.40
C ASP A 98 5.62 -10.48 -26.72
N MET A 99 4.50 -10.77 -27.40
CA MET A 99 3.16 -10.65 -26.85
C MET A 99 2.96 -11.58 -25.64
N ALA A 100 3.27 -12.87 -25.78
CA ALA A 100 3.14 -13.85 -24.71
C ALA A 100 3.93 -13.43 -23.47
N LYS A 101 5.16 -12.97 -23.65
CA LYS A 101 6.00 -12.46 -22.56
C LYS A 101 5.39 -11.25 -21.85
N ALA A 102 4.79 -10.32 -22.58
CA ALA A 102 4.13 -9.15 -21.98
C ALA A 102 2.93 -9.55 -21.12
N PHE A 103 2.07 -10.46 -21.63
CA PHE A 103 0.93 -10.97 -20.86
C PHE A 103 1.35 -11.86 -19.68
N ASP A 104 2.42 -12.65 -19.81
CA ASP A 104 2.98 -13.42 -18.68
C ASP A 104 3.44 -12.51 -17.54
N ASN A 105 4.08 -11.39 -17.87
CA ASN A 105 4.47 -10.38 -16.89
C ASN A 105 3.24 -9.76 -16.20
N LEU A 106 2.18 -9.46 -16.96
CA LEU A 106 0.92 -8.97 -16.42
C LEU A 106 0.29 -9.99 -15.46
N HIS A 107 0.18 -11.25 -15.85
CA HIS A 107 -0.37 -12.30 -14.98
C HIS A 107 0.49 -12.55 -13.74
N LYS A 108 1.82 -12.45 -13.86
CA LYS A 108 2.71 -12.50 -12.69
C LYS A 108 2.42 -11.35 -11.74
N TRP A 109 2.27 -10.14 -12.28
CA TRP A 109 1.90 -8.96 -11.49
C TRP A 109 0.54 -9.13 -10.82
N GLU A 110 -0.49 -9.63 -11.51
CA GLU A 110 -1.83 -9.86 -10.96
C GLU A 110 -1.80 -10.83 -9.77
N ARG A 111 -1.00 -11.90 -9.87
CA ARG A 111 -0.80 -12.85 -8.76
C ARG A 111 -0.15 -12.17 -7.55
N GLU A 112 0.88 -11.36 -7.75
CA GLU A 112 1.52 -10.64 -6.65
C GLU A 112 0.59 -9.56 -6.05
N HIS A 113 -0.14 -8.85 -6.89
CA HIS A 113 -1.13 -7.88 -6.45
C HIS A 113 -2.22 -8.53 -5.59
N LYS A 114 -2.73 -9.70 -6.01
CA LYS A 114 -3.71 -10.47 -5.24
C LYS A 114 -3.17 -10.85 -3.86
N LYS A 115 -1.92 -11.31 -3.76
CA LYS A 115 -1.28 -11.59 -2.46
C LYS A 115 -1.21 -10.36 -1.56
N ILE A 116 -0.92 -9.19 -2.12
CA ILE A 116 -0.91 -7.93 -1.37
C ILE A 116 -2.31 -7.60 -0.84
N LEU A 117 -3.36 -7.81 -1.64
CA LEU A 117 -4.75 -7.62 -1.21
C LEU A 117 -5.16 -8.62 -0.12
N GLU A 118 -4.73 -9.87 -0.24
CA GLU A 118 -4.91 -10.89 0.80
C GLU A 118 -4.18 -10.48 2.10
N GLU A 119 -2.95 -9.98 2.02
CA GLU A 119 -2.23 -9.45 3.19
C GLU A 119 -2.98 -8.28 3.85
N TYR A 120 -3.61 -7.38 3.09
CA TYR A 120 -4.46 -6.32 3.65
C TYR A 120 -5.68 -6.84 4.40
N SER A 121 -6.22 -8.01 4.04
CA SER A 121 -7.35 -8.63 4.72
C SER A 121 -7.01 -9.16 6.12
N THR A 122 -5.71 -9.29 6.43
CA THR A 122 -5.24 -9.70 7.77
C THR A 122 -5.29 -8.58 8.80
N LEU A 123 -5.45 -7.33 8.36
CA LEU A 123 -5.60 -6.18 9.26
C LEU A 123 -6.97 -6.22 9.96
N PRO A 124 -7.09 -5.65 11.17
CA PRO A 124 -8.34 -5.63 11.90
C PRO A 124 -9.48 -5.00 11.09
N LEU A 125 -10.71 -5.49 11.31
CA LEU A 125 -11.91 -4.93 10.70
C LEU A 125 -12.03 -3.43 11.02
N GLY A 126 -12.31 -2.61 10.00
CA GLY A 126 -12.42 -1.15 10.15
C GLY A 126 -11.09 -0.41 10.25
N PHE A 127 -9.94 -1.11 10.26
CA PHE A 127 -8.63 -0.46 10.28
C PHE A 127 -8.39 0.41 9.03
N HIS A 128 -8.82 -0.07 7.85
CA HIS A 128 -8.70 0.67 6.59
C HIS A 128 -9.42 2.02 6.64
N ALA A 129 -10.67 2.05 7.11
CA ALA A 129 -11.46 3.28 7.25
C ALA A 129 -10.81 4.29 8.22
N LYS A 130 -9.98 3.82 9.17
CA LYS A 130 -9.23 4.68 10.10
C LYS A 130 -8.04 5.36 9.43
N VAL A 131 -7.32 4.65 8.56
CA VAL A 131 -6.05 5.13 7.98
C VAL A 131 -6.19 5.77 6.61
N ASP A 132 -7.26 5.45 5.88
CA ASP A 132 -7.59 5.99 4.57
C ASP A 132 -9.12 6.10 4.44
N PRO A 133 -9.73 7.21 4.91
CA PRO A 133 -11.18 7.38 4.92
C PRO A 133 -11.80 7.51 3.51
N ASP A 134 -10.96 7.83 2.52
CA ASP A 134 -11.36 8.06 1.13
C ASP A 134 -11.28 6.77 0.26
N PHE A 135 -10.97 5.62 0.89
CA PHE A 135 -10.83 4.33 0.22
C PHE A 135 -12.13 3.55 0.13
#